data_AF-A0A4P8L8Y9-F1
#
_entry.id   AF-A0A4P8L8Y9-F1
#
_cell.length_a   1.000
_cell.length_b   1.000
_cell.length_c   1.000
_cell.angle_alpha   90.00
_cell.angle_beta   90.00
_cell.angle_gamma   90.00
#
_symmetry.space_group_name_H-M   'P 1'
#
loop_
_entity.id
_entity.type
_entity.pdbx_description
1 polymer ?
#
loop_
_entity_poly.entity_id
_entity_poly.type
_entity_poly.pdbx_seq_one_letter_code
_entity_poly.pdbx_strand_id
1 'polypeptide(L)'
;MARFPVYQTPELDEAEKRMRPHADHPHGFLRGDPRPLVQILNADHLAVKELGLTHEAIAQRLKELTEAAKKAYGQTVDVEGRFRVRIEAARGKIPCPWGHPGLYPKTHVTLERLDTGETLAWSDLGIHMIEAHGFYQGAGSPYRLDPRRLKTILELSG
;
A
#
# COMPACT_ATOMS: atom_id res chain seq x y z
N MET A 1 13.22 6.92 3.31
CA MET A 1 13.07 5.46 3.23
C MET A 1 13.56 4.83 4.53
N ALA A 2 12.82 3.87 5.09
CA ALA A 2 13.23 3.15 6.29
C ALA A 2 14.58 2.42 6.07
N ARG A 3 15.42 2.38 7.12
CA ARG A 3 16.65 1.58 7.11
C ARG A 3 16.29 0.14 7.49
N PHE A 4 16.74 -0.82 6.69
CA PHE A 4 16.51 -2.25 6.92
C PHE A 4 17.81 -2.96 7.36
N PRO A 5 17.75 -3.98 8.23
CA PRO A 5 16.53 -4.46 8.91
C PRO A 5 15.98 -3.43 9.92
N VAL A 6 14.67 -3.43 10.09
CA VAL A 6 13.98 -2.59 11.08
C VAL A 6 14.07 -3.26 12.44
N TYR A 7 14.36 -2.48 13.48
CA TYR A 7 14.38 -2.94 14.87
C TYR A 7 13.20 -2.36 15.64
N GLN A 8 12.81 -3.03 16.73
CA GLN A 8 11.76 -2.51 17.61
C GLN A 8 12.24 -1.23 18.30
N THR A 9 11.42 -0.18 18.27
CA THR A 9 11.64 1.07 18.99
C THR A 9 10.33 1.60 19.58
N PRO A 10 10.36 2.50 20.58
CA PRO A 10 9.16 3.12 21.13
C PRO A 10 8.32 3.84 20.07
N GLU A 11 8.96 4.49 19.09
CA GLU A 11 8.25 5.16 17.99
C GLU A 11 7.51 4.15 17.10
N LEU A 12 8.09 2.96 16.90
CA LEU A 12 7.47 1.88 16.17
C LEU A 12 6.29 1.25 16.95
N ASP A 13 6.39 1.16 18.28
CA ASP A 13 5.28 0.77 19.15
C ASP A 13 4.10 1.75 19.03
N GLU A 14 4.38 3.05 19.04
CA GLU A 14 3.35 4.08 18.86
C GLU A 14 2.73 4.04 17.46
N ALA A 15 3.53 3.80 16.43
CA ALA A 15 3.03 3.59 15.08
C ALA A 15 2.14 2.34 15.01
N GLU A 16 2.55 1.23 15.62
CA GLU A 16 1.76 0.01 15.69
C GLU A 16 0.42 0.24 16.40
N LYS A 17 0.41 0.92 17.56
CA LYS A 17 -0.82 1.26 18.29
C LYS A 17 -1.83 2.03 17.42
N ARG A 18 -1.36 3.00 16.63
CA ARG A 18 -2.20 3.73 15.67
C ARG A 18 -2.68 2.86 14.51
N MET A 19 -1.97 1.80 14.16
CA MET A 19 -2.34 0.89 13.07
C MET A 19 -3.25 -0.25 13.50
N ARG A 20 -3.26 -0.59 14.79
CA ARG A 20 -4.23 -1.51 15.36
C ARG A 20 -5.63 -0.86 15.34
N PRO A 21 -6.70 -1.68 15.28
CA PRO A 21 -8.06 -1.19 15.44
C PRO A 21 -8.20 -0.31 16.69
N HIS A 22 -8.75 0.88 16.52
CA HIS A 22 -9.07 1.82 17.60
C HIS A 22 -10.31 2.65 17.22
N ALA A 23 -10.84 3.45 18.14
CA ALA A 23 -12.13 4.12 18.02
C ALA A 23 -12.33 4.89 16.69
N ASP A 24 -11.31 5.63 16.23
CA ASP A 24 -11.37 6.44 15.01
C ASP A 24 -11.07 5.64 13.72
N HIS A 25 -10.45 4.46 13.87
CA HIS A 25 -10.08 3.60 12.75
C HIS A 25 -10.37 2.13 13.07
N PRO A 26 -11.66 1.72 13.09
CA PRO A 26 -12.08 0.42 13.60
C PRO A 26 -11.53 -0.76 12.80
N HIS A 27 -11.15 -0.56 11.53
CA HIS A 27 -10.55 -1.61 10.72
C HIS A 27 -9.03 -1.72 10.89
N GLY A 28 -8.36 -0.64 11.31
CA GLY A 28 -6.91 -0.57 11.37
C GLY A 28 -6.22 -0.78 10.01
N PHE A 29 -4.89 -0.70 10.02
CA PHE A 29 -4.03 -1.05 8.89
C PHE A 29 -3.55 -2.52 8.97
N LEU A 30 -3.55 -3.09 10.19
CA LEU A 30 -3.07 -4.45 10.45
C LEU A 30 -4.17 -5.52 10.35
N ARG A 31 -5.45 -5.13 10.47
CA ARG A 31 -6.66 -5.97 10.33
C ARG A 31 -6.50 -7.41 10.84
N GLY A 32 -6.16 -7.56 12.13
CA GLY A 32 -6.08 -8.85 12.82
C GLY A 32 -4.78 -9.64 12.61
N ASP A 33 -3.81 -9.12 11.84
CA ASP A 33 -2.49 -9.75 11.71
C ASP A 33 -1.80 -9.83 13.08
N PRO A 34 -1.54 -11.02 13.66
CA PRO A 34 -1.06 -11.13 15.04
C PRO A 34 0.41 -10.73 15.21
N ARG A 35 1.13 -10.57 14.09
CA ARG A 35 2.57 -10.27 14.12
C ARG A 35 2.81 -8.84 14.60
N PRO A 36 3.87 -8.60 15.38
CA PRO A 36 4.38 -7.25 15.64
C PRO A 36 4.72 -6.52 14.34
N LEU A 37 4.55 -5.19 14.31
CA LEU A 37 4.80 -4.37 13.12
C LEU A 37 6.22 -4.57 12.57
N VAL A 38 7.24 -4.66 13.43
CA VAL A 38 8.63 -4.91 13.04
C VAL A 38 8.80 -6.20 12.23
N GLN A 39 8.06 -7.26 12.57
CA GLN A 39 8.14 -8.54 11.86
C GLN A 39 7.50 -8.43 10.47
N ILE A 40 6.39 -7.69 10.36
CA ILE A 40 5.72 -7.45 9.07
C ILE A 40 6.65 -6.66 8.15
N LEU A 41 7.24 -5.57 8.64
CA LEU A 41 8.16 -4.73 7.86
C LEU A 41 9.38 -5.51 7.35
N ASN A 42 10.01 -6.31 8.21
CA ASN A 42 11.16 -7.10 7.81
C ASN A 42 10.80 -8.24 6.84
N ALA A 43 9.64 -8.89 7.03
CA ALA A 43 9.16 -9.92 6.12
C ALA A 43 8.85 -9.35 4.73
N ASP A 44 8.18 -8.20 4.68
CA ASP A 44 7.86 -7.50 3.43
C ASP A 44 9.13 -7.03 2.72
N HIS A 45 10.09 -6.48 3.45
CA HIS A 45 11.39 -6.10 2.90
C HIS A 45 12.15 -7.27 2.31
N LEU A 46 12.21 -8.41 3.03
CA LEU A 46 12.86 -9.60 2.52
C LEU A 46 12.19 -10.09 1.23
N ALA A 47 10.85 -10.13 1.19
CA ALA A 47 10.12 -10.52 -0.01
C ALA A 47 10.41 -9.60 -1.19
N VAL A 48 10.41 -8.27 -1.00
CA VAL A 48 10.76 -7.30 -2.04
C VAL A 48 12.17 -7.52 -2.56
N LYS A 49 13.14 -7.73 -1.66
CA LYS A 49 14.54 -7.98 -2.00
C LYS A 49 14.73 -9.28 -2.79
N GLU A 50 14.09 -10.38 -2.36
CA GLU A 50 14.13 -11.67 -3.06
C GLU A 50 13.54 -11.58 -4.48
N LEU A 51 12.58 -10.68 -4.68
CA LEU A 51 11.98 -10.43 -5.98
C LEU A 51 12.85 -9.56 -6.91
N GLY A 52 13.97 -9.02 -6.41
CA GLY A 52 14.82 -8.08 -7.14
C GLY A 52 14.22 -6.68 -7.25
N LEU A 53 13.22 -6.34 -6.45
CA LEU A 53 12.50 -5.06 -6.54
C LEU A 53 12.97 -4.08 -5.46
N THR A 54 12.52 -2.82 -5.59
CA THR A 54 12.62 -1.80 -4.54
C THR A 54 11.24 -1.31 -4.12
N HIS A 55 11.13 -0.80 -2.88
CA HIS A 55 9.89 -0.22 -2.40
C HIS A 55 9.48 1.00 -3.24
N GLU A 56 10.46 1.80 -3.67
CA GLU A 56 10.30 2.96 -4.55
C GLU A 56 9.72 2.56 -5.91
N ALA A 57 10.25 1.52 -6.55
CA ALA A 57 9.77 1.09 -7.86
C ALA A 57 8.31 0.61 -7.80
N ILE A 58 7.97 -0.13 -6.73
CA ILE A 58 6.60 -0.58 -6.50
C ILE A 58 5.67 0.62 -6.26
N ALA A 59 6.06 1.54 -5.38
CA ALA A 59 5.26 2.73 -5.08
C ALA A 59 5.07 3.63 -6.31
N GLN A 60 6.13 3.81 -7.10
CA GLN A 60 6.11 4.59 -8.34
C GLN A 60 5.13 3.98 -9.35
N ARG A 61 5.13 2.66 -9.53
CA ARG A 61 4.18 2.00 -10.43
C ARG A 61 2.72 2.18 -9.97
N LEU A 62 2.46 2.03 -8.67
CA LEU A 62 1.12 2.27 -8.12
C LEU A 62 0.68 3.73 -8.32
N LYS A 63 1.61 4.68 -8.16
CA LYS A 63 1.38 6.11 -8.36
C LYS A 63 1.02 6.43 -9.81
N GLU A 64 1.73 5.87 -10.79
CA GLU A 64 1.42 6.05 -12.21
C GLU A 64 0.00 5.59 -12.55
N LEU A 65 -0.41 4.41 -12.07
CA LEU A 65 -1.75 3.88 -12.27
C LEU A 65 -2.81 4.76 -11.58
N THR A 66 -2.52 5.26 -10.38
CA THR A 66 -3.38 6.21 -9.67
C THR A 66 -3.53 7.52 -10.43
N GLU A 67 -2.45 8.09 -10.97
CA GLU A 67 -2.52 9.34 -11.75
C GLU A 67 -3.26 9.15 -13.08
N ALA A 68 -3.12 8.00 -13.73
CA ALA A 68 -3.93 7.65 -14.90
C ALA A 68 -5.43 7.62 -14.56
N ALA A 69 -5.80 6.97 -13.45
CA ALA A 69 -7.20 6.91 -12.99
C ALA A 69 -7.75 8.29 -12.58
N LYS A 70 -6.94 9.16 -11.96
CA LYS A 70 -7.36 10.54 -11.60
C LYS A 70 -7.76 11.36 -12.82
N LYS A 71 -7.09 11.17 -13.95
CA LYS A 71 -7.40 11.86 -15.22
C LYS A 71 -8.71 11.39 -15.86
N ALA A 72 -9.26 10.26 -15.41
CA ALA A 72 -10.55 9.74 -15.87
C ALA A 72 -11.75 10.32 -15.09
N TYR A 73 -11.53 11.23 -14.14
CA TYR A 73 -12.57 11.97 -13.41
C TYR A 73 -13.68 11.07 -12.83
N GLY A 74 -13.30 9.95 -12.20
CA GLY A 74 -14.22 9.01 -11.55
C GLY A 74 -14.79 7.94 -12.49
N GLN A 75 -14.48 8.01 -13.79
CA GLN A 75 -14.71 6.90 -14.72
C GLN A 75 -13.60 5.85 -14.60
N THR A 76 -13.90 4.66 -15.09
CA THR A 76 -12.93 3.59 -15.24
C THR A 76 -12.05 3.87 -16.47
N VAL A 77 -10.74 3.59 -16.38
CA VAL A 77 -9.79 3.73 -17.48
C VAL A 77 -9.01 2.45 -17.70
N ASP A 78 -8.84 2.08 -18.97
CA ASP A 78 -7.96 0.98 -19.36
C ASP A 78 -6.55 1.54 -19.62
N VAL A 79 -5.57 1.08 -18.85
CA VAL A 79 -4.17 1.48 -18.91
C VAL A 79 -3.36 0.37 -19.59
N GLU A 80 -2.58 0.75 -20.61
CA GLU A 80 -1.69 -0.15 -21.37
C GLU A 80 -2.40 -1.35 -22.02
N GLY A 81 -3.74 -1.33 -22.12
CA GLY A 81 -4.54 -2.47 -22.59
C GLY A 81 -4.47 -3.70 -21.67
N ARG A 82 -3.90 -3.55 -20.47
CA ARG A 82 -3.68 -4.64 -19.49
C ARG A 82 -4.47 -4.46 -18.21
N PHE A 83 -4.67 -3.22 -17.80
CA PHE A 83 -5.22 -2.91 -16.48
C PHE A 83 -6.45 -2.04 -16.60
N ARG A 84 -7.52 -2.43 -15.93
CA ARG A 84 -8.70 -1.60 -15.76
C ARG A 84 -8.65 -0.97 -14.38
N VAL A 85 -8.53 0.36 -14.32
CA VAL A 85 -8.29 1.10 -13.08
C VAL A 85 -9.42 2.08 -12.83
N ARG A 86 -9.88 2.16 -11.58
CA ARG A 86 -10.89 3.12 -11.12
C ARG A 86 -10.47 3.73 -9.80
N ILE A 87 -10.71 5.02 -9.62
CA ILE A 87 -10.46 5.74 -8.37
C ILE A 87 -11.74 6.35 -7.84
N GLU A 88 -11.98 6.13 -6.56
CA GLU A 88 -13.01 6.80 -5.77
C GLU A 88 -12.32 7.65 -4.70
N ALA A 89 -12.80 8.87 -4.47
CA ALA A 89 -12.25 9.77 -3.45
C ALA A 89 -13.36 10.21 -2.50
N ALA A 90 -13.13 10.03 -1.21
CA ALA A 90 -14.00 10.55 -0.16
C ALA A 90 -13.47 11.90 0.33
N ARG A 91 -14.35 12.70 0.95
CA ARG A 91 -13.96 13.98 1.56
C ARG A 91 -12.99 13.77 2.72
N GLY A 92 -12.02 14.68 2.83
CA GLY A 92 -11.06 14.73 3.92
C GLY A 92 -9.73 14.06 3.59
N LYS A 93 -8.84 14.07 4.58
CA LYS A 93 -7.50 13.51 4.47
C LYS A 93 -7.15 12.74 5.74
N ILE A 94 -6.15 11.88 5.67
CA ILE A 94 -5.66 11.07 6.78
C ILE A 94 -4.15 11.25 6.97
N PRO A 95 -3.66 11.34 8.21
CA PRO A 95 -2.24 11.42 8.49
C PRO A 95 -1.56 10.05 8.31
N CYS A 96 -0.24 10.07 8.11
CA CYS A 96 0.56 8.85 8.14
C CYS A 96 0.65 8.29 9.58
N PRO A 97 0.43 6.98 9.81
CA PRO A 97 0.49 6.40 11.15
C PRO A 97 1.88 6.48 11.82
N TRP A 98 2.96 6.62 11.05
CA TRP A 98 4.31 6.91 11.57
C TRP A 98 4.52 8.36 12.01
N GLY A 99 3.53 9.23 11.85
CA GLY A 99 3.66 10.66 12.19
C GLY A 99 4.50 11.45 11.19
N HIS A 100 4.73 10.91 9.98
CA HIS A 100 5.34 11.68 8.90
C HIS A 100 4.49 12.92 8.56
N PRO A 101 5.13 14.08 8.30
CA PRO A 101 4.44 15.31 7.99
C PRO A 101 3.64 15.16 6.70
N GLY A 102 2.39 15.59 6.71
CA GLY A 102 1.52 15.56 5.54
C GLY A 102 0.15 14.95 5.83
N LEU A 103 -0.76 15.15 4.89
CA LEU A 103 -2.10 14.61 4.92
C LEU A 103 -2.43 14.03 3.55
N TYR A 104 -2.88 12.77 3.53
CA TYR A 104 -3.10 12.00 2.32
C TYR A 104 -4.60 11.93 1.99
N PRO A 105 -5.00 12.10 0.73
CA PRO A 105 -6.39 11.94 0.31
C PRO A 105 -6.97 10.57 0.70
N LYS A 106 -8.25 10.55 1.09
CA LYS A 106 -8.99 9.30 1.32
C LYS A 106 -9.43 8.72 -0.02
N THR A 107 -8.53 8.03 -0.70
CA THR A 107 -8.81 7.41 -1.99
C THR A 107 -8.96 5.89 -1.86
N HIS A 108 -9.76 5.34 -2.76
CA HIS A 108 -9.93 3.93 -3.00
C HIS A 108 -9.67 3.69 -4.49
N VAL A 109 -8.48 3.18 -4.79
CA VAL A 109 -8.08 2.81 -6.14
C VAL A 109 -8.29 1.31 -6.26
N THR A 110 -8.96 0.89 -7.33
CA THR A 110 -9.16 -0.51 -7.69
C THR A 110 -8.56 -0.76 -9.05
N LEU A 111 -7.91 -1.92 -9.19
CA LEU A 111 -7.38 -2.40 -10.46
C LEU A 111 -7.87 -3.82 -10.69
N GLU A 112 -8.26 -4.11 -11.91
CA GLU A 112 -8.46 -5.45 -12.45
C GLU A 112 -7.45 -5.68 -13.58
N ARG A 113 -6.75 -6.81 -13.54
CA ARG A 113 -5.88 -7.26 -14.62
C ARG A 113 -6.72 -8.00 -15.65
N LEU A 114 -6.82 -7.47 -16.87
CA LEU A 114 -7.85 -7.83 -17.85
C LEU A 114 -7.75 -9.25 -18.41
N ASP A 115 -6.56 -9.86 -18.44
CA ASP A 115 -6.35 -11.22 -18.96
C ASP A 115 -6.59 -12.32 -17.92
N THR A 116 -6.51 -11.99 -16.62
CA THR A 116 -6.59 -12.95 -15.51
C THR A 116 -7.77 -12.72 -14.57
N GLY A 117 -8.36 -11.51 -14.59
CA GLY A 117 -9.37 -11.06 -13.63
C GLY A 117 -8.82 -10.81 -12.22
N GLU A 118 -7.50 -10.87 -12.01
CA GLU A 118 -6.90 -10.60 -10.70
C GLU A 118 -7.09 -9.13 -10.31
N THR A 119 -7.36 -8.89 -9.02
CA THR A 119 -7.65 -7.55 -8.52
C THR A 119 -6.70 -7.09 -7.43
N LEU A 120 -6.52 -5.78 -7.37
CA LEU A 120 -5.78 -5.06 -6.34
C LEU A 120 -6.58 -3.84 -5.89
N ALA A 121 -6.39 -3.44 -4.63
CA ALA A 121 -6.96 -2.22 -4.08
C ALA A 121 -5.97 -1.47 -3.20
N TRP A 122 -5.88 -0.15 -3.35
CA TRP A 122 -4.98 0.69 -2.58
C TRP A 122 -5.50 2.12 -2.41
N SER A 123 -4.71 2.94 -1.71
CA SER A 123 -4.97 4.37 -1.49
C SER A 123 -3.68 5.17 -1.67
N ASP A 124 -3.78 6.50 -1.80
CA ASP A 124 -2.61 7.39 -1.83
C ASP A 124 -1.77 7.23 -0.54
N LEU A 125 -2.42 7.03 0.62
CA LEU A 125 -1.70 6.72 1.86
C LEU A 125 -0.99 5.36 1.78
N GLY A 126 -1.62 4.34 1.17
CA GLY A 126 -1.00 3.04 0.95
C GLY A 126 0.30 3.12 0.15
N ILE A 127 0.30 3.93 -0.92
CA ILE A 127 1.50 4.20 -1.73
C ILE A 127 2.60 4.84 -0.87
N HIS A 128 2.25 5.87 -0.09
CA HIS A 128 3.21 6.51 0.81
C HIS A 128 3.77 5.53 1.86
N MET A 129 2.94 4.66 2.43
CA MET A 129 3.39 3.68 3.42
C MET A 129 4.38 2.66 2.83
N ILE A 130 4.19 2.29 1.56
CA ILE A 130 5.18 1.47 0.84
C ILE A 130 6.47 2.26 0.62
N GLU A 131 6.38 3.43 0.02
CA GLU A 131 7.55 4.24 -0.37
C GLU A 131 8.40 4.66 0.84
N ALA A 132 7.77 5.15 1.90
CA ALA A 132 8.46 5.73 3.03
C ALA A 132 8.87 4.69 4.08
N HIS A 133 8.05 3.64 4.26
CA HIS A 133 8.16 2.72 5.39
C HIS A 133 8.31 1.25 5.00
N GLY A 134 8.15 0.87 3.72
CA GLY A 134 8.17 -0.52 3.27
C GLY A 134 7.02 -1.36 3.84
N PHE A 135 5.89 -0.72 4.16
CA PHE A 135 4.75 -1.38 4.78
C PHE A 135 3.63 -1.64 3.77
N TYR A 136 3.21 -2.90 3.66
CA TYR A 136 2.23 -3.34 2.66
C TYR A 136 0.85 -3.67 3.26
N GLN A 137 0.55 -3.23 4.49
CA GLN A 137 -0.61 -3.59 5.33
C GLN A 137 -0.50 -4.99 5.98
N GLY A 138 -1.32 -5.29 6.98
CA GLY A 138 -1.38 -6.63 7.59
C GLY A 138 -2.05 -7.68 6.69
N ALA A 139 -1.73 -8.96 6.89
CA ALA A 139 -2.18 -10.08 6.05
C ALA A 139 -3.71 -10.24 5.94
N GLY A 140 -4.47 -9.73 6.90
CA GLY A 140 -5.93 -9.73 6.87
C GLY A 140 -6.55 -8.51 6.19
N SER A 141 -5.76 -7.50 5.80
CA SER A 141 -6.26 -6.25 5.21
C SER A 141 -6.78 -6.45 3.79
N PRO A 142 -7.97 -5.94 3.42
CA PRO A 142 -8.39 -5.91 2.01
C PRO A 142 -7.50 -5.00 1.15
N TYR A 143 -6.70 -4.15 1.80
CA TYR A 143 -5.70 -3.30 1.16
C TYR A 143 -4.29 -3.90 1.23
N ARG A 144 -4.13 -5.17 1.64
CA ARG A 144 -2.83 -5.85 1.64
C ARG A 144 -2.30 -5.94 0.21
N LEU A 145 -1.17 -5.28 -0.01
CA LEU A 145 -0.47 -5.26 -1.28
C LEU A 145 0.71 -6.23 -1.20
N ASP A 146 0.45 -7.54 -1.16
CA ASP A 146 1.52 -8.53 -1.04
C ASP A 146 2.59 -8.37 -2.17
N PRO A 147 3.89 -8.25 -1.85
CA PRO A 147 4.92 -7.98 -2.86
C PRO A 147 4.98 -8.98 -4.01
N ARG A 148 4.72 -10.28 -3.76
CA ARG A 148 4.74 -11.32 -4.79
C ARG A 148 3.54 -11.18 -5.72
N ARG A 149 2.37 -10.86 -5.16
CA ARG A 149 1.17 -10.54 -5.94
C ARG A 149 1.36 -9.27 -6.76
N LEU A 150 1.95 -8.22 -6.20
CA LEU A 150 2.24 -6.98 -6.93
C LEU A 150 3.15 -7.25 -8.13
N LYS A 151 4.24 -7.99 -7.94
CA LYS A 151 5.14 -8.34 -9.06
C LYS A 151 4.40 -9.06 -10.18
N THR A 152 3.57 -10.04 -9.82
CA THR A 152 2.83 -10.86 -10.78
C THR A 152 1.78 -10.05 -11.51
N ILE A 153 0.91 -9.35 -10.77
CA ILE A 153 -0.23 -8.61 -11.34
C ILE A 153 0.24 -7.39 -12.13
N LEU A 154 1.20 -6.63 -11.60
CA LEU A 154 1.70 -5.40 -12.24
C LEU A 154 2.88 -5.63 -13.20
N GLU A 155 3.27 -6.90 -13.41
CA GLU A 155 4.35 -7.32 -14.31
C GLU A 155 5.68 -6.61 -14.02
N LEU A 156 6.01 -6.43 -12.73
CA LEU A 156 7.21 -5.69 -12.32
C LEU A 156 8.49 -6.47 -12.64
N SER A 157 9.45 -5.77 -13.25
CA SER A 157 10.83 -6.23 -13.41
C SER A 157 11.74 -5.58 -12.37
N GLY A 158 12.79 -6.31 -11.99
CA GLY A 158 13.86 -5.85 -11.09
C GLY A 158 15.06 -5.33 -11.87
#